data_AF-A0A8T2WCT3-F1
#
_entry.id   AF-A0A8T2WCT3-F1
#
_cell.length_a   1.000
_cell.length_b   1.000
_cell.length_c   1.000
_cell.angle_alpha   90.00
_cell.angle_beta   90.00
_cell.angle_gamma   90.00
#
_symmetry.space_group_name_H-M   'P 1'
#
loop_
_entity.id
_entity.type
_entity.pdbx_description
1 polymer ?
#
loop_
_entity_poly.entity_id
_entity_poly.type
_entity_poly.pdbx_seq_one_letter_code
_entity_poly.pdbx_strand_id
1 'polypeptide(L)'
;MTETETYVKHIAASIFDRAYEQFFVFTNFTASDDQEDIEKGILSVKLTDGHQFWRSKESITAEELSKIAGSGRMKPALEALTDKFPSTQTYTYSIGSRDEDLFLSIFFTLSTGVARSRLRIHLFPVEDAKAAVASTLETLVINLHHLKVATERLRRTKSVLEAEVAAISALKQDFAANKQEKDLAEIKNYEGISALLNIKKKQLRAAAGKDDGEAMEVEEEEGQAMDVEEGKGEVAVDEGSGEEEEIEISEISEEQESTAQQSPKREYDQDG
;
A
#
# COMPACT_ATOMS: atom_id res chain seq x y z
N MET A 1 -22.60 0.46 -2.37
CA MET A 1 -22.82 0.19 -3.81
C MET A 1 -22.67 -1.32 -4.01
N THR A 2 -23.01 -1.88 -5.18
CA THR A 2 -22.74 -3.31 -5.44
C THR A 2 -21.64 -3.40 -6.48
N GLU A 3 -20.44 -3.80 -6.08
CA GLU A 3 -19.35 -4.05 -7.01
C GLU A 3 -19.45 -5.47 -7.57
N THR A 4 -19.33 -5.59 -8.89
CA THR A 4 -19.24 -6.88 -9.57
C THR A 4 -17.83 -7.05 -10.08
N GLU A 5 -17.12 -8.02 -9.53
CA GLU A 5 -15.78 -8.38 -9.93
C GLU A 5 -15.83 -9.58 -10.88
N THR A 6 -15.08 -9.52 -11.98
CA THR A 6 -14.97 -10.63 -12.94
C THR A 6 -13.59 -11.25 -12.85
N TYR A 7 -13.54 -12.53 -12.54
CA TYR A 7 -12.33 -13.33 -12.47
C TYR A 7 -12.25 -14.27 -13.67
N VAL A 8 -11.04 -14.44 -14.21
CA VAL A 8 -10.78 -15.40 -15.28
C VAL A 8 -9.69 -16.34 -14.82
N LYS A 9 -10.00 -17.63 -14.82
CA LYS A 9 -9.07 -18.69 -14.44
C LYS A 9 -8.87 -19.64 -15.59
N HIS A 10 -7.62 -19.85 -15.97
CA HIS A 10 -7.24 -20.89 -16.92
C HIS A 10 -7.12 -22.21 -16.17
N ILE A 11 -7.80 -23.25 -16.66
CA ILE A 11 -7.76 -24.57 -16.04
C ILE A 11 -7.43 -25.64 -17.09
N ALA A 12 -6.71 -26.66 -16.65
CA ALA A 12 -6.62 -27.93 -17.35
C ALA A 12 -7.61 -28.89 -16.70
N ALA A 13 -8.56 -29.40 -17.47
CA ALA A 13 -9.59 -30.29 -16.96
C ALA A 13 -9.58 -31.63 -17.71
N SER A 14 -9.76 -32.73 -16.98
CA SER A 14 -10.02 -34.02 -17.60
C SER A 14 -11.46 -34.09 -18.09
N ILE A 15 -11.66 -34.57 -19.31
CA ILE A 15 -12.97 -34.74 -19.93
C ILE A 15 -13.23 -36.23 -20.11
N PHE A 16 -14.25 -36.80 -19.46
CA PHE A 16 -14.64 -38.21 -19.62
C PHE A 16 -13.46 -39.22 -19.55
N ASP A 17 -12.53 -39.02 -18.61
CA ASP A 17 -11.31 -39.83 -18.46
C ASP A 17 -10.35 -39.81 -19.67
N ARG A 18 -10.44 -38.77 -20.52
CA ARG A 18 -9.52 -38.49 -21.64
C ARG A 18 -8.43 -37.50 -21.24
N ALA A 19 -7.52 -37.23 -22.17
CA ALA A 19 -6.45 -36.25 -22.05
C ALA A 19 -6.97 -34.87 -21.59
N TYR A 20 -6.13 -34.14 -20.88
CA TYR A 20 -6.45 -32.80 -20.39
C TYR A 20 -6.65 -31.83 -21.56
N GLU A 21 -7.80 -31.16 -21.55
CA GLU A 21 -8.08 -30.03 -22.45
C GLU A 21 -8.05 -28.73 -21.65
N GLN A 22 -7.79 -27.62 -22.36
CA GLN A 22 -7.68 -26.31 -21.75
C GLN A 22 -9.03 -25.60 -21.80
N PHE A 23 -9.43 -25.06 -20.65
CA PHE A 23 -10.66 -24.28 -20.52
C PHE A 23 -10.38 -22.95 -19.83
N PHE A 24 -11.24 -21.99 -20.11
CA PHE A 24 -11.33 -20.74 -19.38
C PHE A 24 -12.61 -20.74 -18.54
N VAL A 25 -12.44 -20.56 -17.23
CA VAL A 25 -13.53 -20.35 -16.28
C VAL A 25 -13.65 -18.85 -16.03
N PHE A 26 -14.83 -18.29 -16.27
CA PHE A 26 -15.16 -16.93 -15.93
C PHE A 26 -16.08 -16.95 -14.72
N THR A 27 -15.68 -16.27 -13.66
CA THR A 27 -16.41 -16.21 -12.41
C THR A 27 -16.75 -14.75 -12.12
N ASN A 28 -18.03 -14.40 -12.19
CA ASN A 28 -18.49 -13.09 -11.76
C ASN A 28 -18.95 -13.20 -10.32
N PHE A 29 -18.38 -12.38 -9.44
CA PHE A 29 -18.75 -12.30 -8.04
C PHE A 29 -19.28 -10.90 -7.76
N THR A 30 -20.52 -10.82 -7.29
CA THR A 30 -21.14 -9.57 -6.86
C THR A 30 -21.33 -9.64 -5.35
N ALA A 31 -20.71 -8.74 -4.60
CA ALA A 31 -20.85 -8.63 -3.16
C ALA A 31 -21.28 -7.22 -2.74
N SER A 32 -21.81 -7.11 -1.52
CA SER A 32 -21.93 -5.83 -0.83
C SER A 32 -20.53 -5.31 -0.49
N ASP A 33 -20.33 -4.00 -0.46
CA ASP A 33 -19.04 -3.37 -0.14
C ASP A 33 -18.53 -3.73 1.28
N ASP A 34 -19.40 -4.26 2.14
CA ASP A 34 -19.04 -4.74 3.47
C ASP A 34 -18.28 -6.07 3.36
N GLN A 35 -16.94 -6.02 3.55
CA GLN A 35 -16.04 -7.18 3.48
C GLN A 35 -16.42 -8.36 4.40
N GLU A 36 -17.29 -8.14 5.39
CA GLU A 36 -17.81 -9.18 6.28
C GLU A 36 -18.98 -9.98 5.67
N ASP A 37 -19.59 -9.50 4.59
CA ASP A 37 -20.79 -10.06 3.96
C ASP A 37 -20.49 -10.91 2.69
N ILE A 38 -19.32 -11.56 2.63
CA ILE A 38 -19.01 -12.52 1.53
C ILE A 38 -20.10 -13.60 1.44
N GLU A 39 -20.76 -13.90 2.57
CA GLU A 39 -21.87 -14.86 2.68
C GLU A 39 -23.17 -14.43 1.98
N LYS A 40 -23.27 -13.17 1.52
CA LYS A 40 -24.39 -12.66 0.71
C LYS A 40 -24.03 -12.50 -0.77
N GLY A 41 -22.81 -12.86 -1.13
CA GLY A 41 -22.32 -12.74 -2.50
C GLY A 41 -23.08 -13.62 -3.48
N ILE A 42 -23.23 -13.10 -4.70
CA ILE A 42 -23.81 -13.80 -5.83
C ILE A 42 -22.69 -14.19 -6.81
N LEU A 43 -22.65 -15.46 -7.19
CA LEU A 43 -21.64 -16.02 -8.08
C LEU A 43 -22.27 -16.49 -9.40
N SER A 44 -21.75 -16.04 -10.53
CA SER A 44 -22.07 -16.60 -11.84
C SER A 44 -20.84 -17.23 -12.45
N VAL A 45 -20.94 -18.49 -12.86
CA VAL A 45 -19.82 -19.24 -13.44
C VAL A 45 -20.11 -19.53 -14.90
N LYS A 46 -19.13 -19.23 -15.76
CA LYS A 46 -19.15 -19.52 -17.19
C LYS A 46 -17.89 -20.30 -17.56
N LEU A 47 -18.00 -21.12 -18.59
CA LEU A 47 -16.93 -21.98 -19.07
C LEU A 47 -16.85 -21.89 -20.58
N THR A 48 -15.65 -21.92 -21.14
CA THR A 48 -15.43 -22.04 -22.58
C THR A 48 -14.15 -22.80 -22.89
N ASP A 49 -14.17 -23.55 -23.99
CA ASP A 49 -13.01 -24.18 -24.64
C ASP A 49 -12.50 -23.33 -25.83
N GLY A 50 -13.09 -22.15 -26.07
CA GLY A 50 -12.83 -21.30 -27.23
C GLY A 50 -13.74 -21.55 -28.44
N HIS A 51 -14.53 -22.63 -28.43
CA HIS A 51 -15.48 -22.99 -29.49
C HIS A 51 -16.92 -22.97 -29.00
N GLN A 52 -17.16 -23.55 -27.83
CA GLN A 52 -18.43 -23.64 -27.13
C GLN A 52 -18.38 -22.79 -25.86
N PHE A 53 -19.56 -22.42 -25.37
CA PHE A 53 -19.71 -21.58 -24.21
C PHE A 53 -20.84 -22.13 -23.33
N TRP A 54 -20.56 -22.29 -22.05
CA TRP A 54 -21.53 -22.75 -21.07
C TRP A 54 -21.63 -21.76 -19.91
N ARG A 55 -22.80 -21.70 -19.28
CA ARG A 55 -23.05 -20.84 -18.12
C ARG A 55 -23.89 -21.55 -17.06
N SER A 56 -23.71 -21.17 -15.80
CA SER A 56 -24.67 -21.52 -14.75
C SER A 56 -26.04 -20.90 -15.07
N LYS A 57 -27.12 -21.66 -14.86
CA LYS A 57 -28.49 -21.21 -15.16
C LYS A 57 -28.92 -20.07 -14.25
N GLU A 58 -28.54 -20.16 -12.99
CA GLU A 58 -28.83 -19.19 -11.96
C GLU A 58 -27.54 -18.72 -11.31
N SER A 59 -27.63 -17.52 -10.77
CA SER A 59 -26.68 -16.94 -9.85
C SER A 59 -26.60 -17.82 -8.60
N ILE A 60 -25.45 -18.45 -8.35
CA ILE A 60 -25.21 -19.28 -7.18
C ILE A 60 -25.01 -18.33 -6.00
N THR A 61 -25.94 -18.34 -5.05
CA THR A 61 -25.77 -17.58 -3.80
C THR A 61 -24.66 -18.21 -2.96
N ALA A 62 -24.01 -17.42 -2.10
CA ALA A 62 -23.03 -17.94 -1.16
C ALA A 62 -23.61 -19.03 -0.23
N GLU A 63 -24.90 -18.95 0.13
CA GLU A 63 -25.59 -20.01 0.88
C GLU A 63 -25.65 -21.32 0.06
N GLU A 64 -26.04 -21.26 -1.21
CA GLU A 64 -26.03 -22.42 -2.10
C GLU A 64 -24.61 -22.96 -2.32
N LEU A 65 -23.63 -22.08 -2.51
CA LEU A 65 -22.23 -22.47 -2.64
C LEU A 65 -21.74 -23.20 -1.38
N SER A 66 -22.14 -22.75 -0.20
CA SER A 66 -21.84 -23.42 1.07
C SER A 66 -22.49 -24.80 1.18
N LYS A 67 -23.73 -24.96 0.69
CA LYS A 67 -24.42 -26.26 0.61
C LYS A 67 -23.73 -27.20 -0.38
N ILE A 68 -23.31 -26.68 -1.54
CA ILE A 68 -22.65 -27.47 -2.59
C ILE A 68 -21.23 -27.87 -2.15
N ALA A 69 -20.48 -26.98 -1.49
CA ALA A 69 -19.12 -27.26 -1.02
C ALA A 69 -19.09 -28.07 0.30
N GLY A 70 -20.20 -28.08 1.05
CA GLY A 70 -20.30 -28.55 2.43
C GLY A 70 -20.14 -27.40 3.43
N SER A 71 -20.93 -27.39 4.51
CA SER A 71 -20.99 -26.31 5.51
C SER A 71 -19.60 -25.80 5.92
N GLY A 72 -19.35 -24.49 5.77
CA GLY A 72 -18.09 -23.84 6.13
C GLY A 72 -17.00 -23.83 5.04
N ARG A 73 -17.30 -24.25 3.81
CA ARG A 73 -16.29 -24.39 2.73
C ARG A 73 -16.43 -23.38 1.59
N MET A 74 -17.02 -22.22 1.86
CA MET A 74 -17.15 -21.13 0.88
C MET A 74 -15.79 -20.62 0.40
N LYS A 75 -14.84 -20.41 1.32
CA LYS A 75 -13.49 -19.92 0.99
C LYS A 75 -12.73 -20.86 0.04
N PRO A 76 -12.62 -22.18 0.29
CA PRO A 76 -12.03 -23.11 -0.68
C PRO A 76 -12.73 -23.14 -2.05
N ALA A 77 -14.05 -22.94 -2.10
CA ALA A 77 -14.79 -22.87 -3.36
C ALA A 77 -14.44 -21.61 -4.16
N LEU A 78 -14.35 -20.46 -3.49
CA LEU A 78 -13.93 -19.20 -4.11
C LEU A 78 -12.47 -19.25 -4.56
N GLU A 79 -11.56 -19.80 -3.75
CA GLU A 79 -10.15 -20.05 -4.13
C GLU A 79 -10.04 -20.98 -5.35
N ALA A 80 -10.93 -21.95 -5.48
CA ALA A 80 -10.92 -22.85 -6.62
C ALA A 80 -11.40 -22.19 -7.92
N LEU A 81 -12.35 -21.26 -7.81
CA LEU A 81 -13.02 -20.61 -8.95
C LEU A 81 -12.42 -19.26 -9.34
N THR A 82 -11.64 -18.65 -8.45
CA THR A 82 -11.03 -17.33 -8.63
C THR A 82 -9.56 -17.39 -8.22
N ASP A 83 -8.72 -16.56 -8.84
CA ASP A 83 -7.32 -16.39 -8.42
C ASP A 83 -7.15 -15.22 -7.43
N LYS A 84 -8.26 -14.70 -6.88
CA LYS A 84 -8.26 -13.60 -5.90
C LYS A 84 -7.56 -14.00 -4.60
N PHE A 85 -7.75 -15.25 -4.19
CA PHE A 85 -7.32 -15.74 -2.90
C PHE A 85 -6.11 -16.66 -3.08
N PRO A 86 -4.95 -16.38 -2.45
CA PRO A 86 -3.82 -17.28 -2.49
C PRO A 86 -4.20 -18.60 -1.85
N SER A 87 -4.11 -19.68 -2.61
CA SER A 87 -4.47 -21.01 -2.13
C SER A 87 -3.23 -21.82 -1.78
N THR A 88 -3.28 -22.49 -0.64
CA THR A 88 -2.33 -23.54 -0.24
C THR A 88 -2.78 -24.93 -0.71
N GLN A 89 -3.94 -25.02 -1.37
CA GLN A 89 -4.57 -26.27 -1.79
C GLN A 89 -4.32 -26.55 -3.27
N THR A 90 -4.29 -27.84 -3.61
CA THR A 90 -4.28 -28.27 -5.01
C THR A 90 -5.70 -28.62 -5.45
N TYR A 91 -6.13 -28.01 -6.55
CA TYR A 91 -7.42 -28.24 -7.19
C TYR A 91 -7.25 -29.14 -8.41
N THR A 92 -8.12 -30.13 -8.56
CA THR A 92 -8.25 -30.95 -9.76
C THR A 92 -9.62 -30.69 -10.38
N TYR A 93 -9.63 -30.37 -11.66
CA TYR A 93 -10.83 -30.05 -12.41
C TYR A 93 -11.19 -31.23 -13.31
N SER A 94 -12.45 -31.65 -13.29
CA SER A 94 -12.99 -32.61 -14.24
C SER A 94 -14.31 -32.11 -14.79
N ILE A 95 -14.49 -32.25 -16.09
CA ILE A 95 -15.73 -31.94 -16.78
C ILE A 95 -16.37 -33.26 -17.17
N GLY A 96 -17.67 -33.39 -16.86
CA GLY A 96 -18.47 -34.46 -17.42
C GLY A 96 -19.78 -33.92 -17.96
N SER A 97 -20.49 -34.78 -18.67
CA SER A 97 -21.84 -34.53 -19.16
C SER A 97 -22.74 -35.69 -18.76
N ARG A 98 -24.00 -35.38 -18.54
CA ARG A 98 -25.05 -36.35 -18.32
C ARG A 98 -26.35 -35.75 -18.82
N ASP A 99 -27.06 -36.47 -19.68
CA ASP A 99 -28.38 -36.06 -20.16
C ASP A 99 -28.37 -34.63 -20.75
N GLU A 100 -27.37 -34.34 -21.60
CA GLU A 100 -27.10 -33.02 -22.26
C GLU A 100 -26.62 -31.88 -21.34
N ASP A 101 -26.71 -32.05 -20.02
CA ASP A 101 -26.16 -31.10 -19.05
C ASP A 101 -24.67 -31.33 -18.84
N LEU A 102 -23.89 -30.24 -18.84
CA LEU A 102 -22.47 -30.25 -18.50
C LEU A 102 -22.31 -29.99 -16.99
N PHE A 103 -21.39 -30.69 -16.35
CA PHE A 103 -21.03 -30.42 -14.96
C PHE A 103 -19.53 -30.20 -14.81
N LEU A 104 -19.17 -29.06 -14.24
CA LEU A 104 -17.81 -28.80 -13.75
C LEU A 104 -17.70 -29.36 -12.34
N SER A 105 -16.80 -30.32 -12.16
CA SER A 105 -16.47 -30.86 -10.84
C SER A 105 -15.06 -30.43 -10.45
N ILE A 106 -14.96 -29.84 -9.28
CA ILE A 106 -13.72 -29.36 -8.69
C ILE A 106 -13.47 -30.20 -7.44
N PHE A 107 -12.37 -30.92 -7.46
CA PHE A 107 -11.89 -31.70 -6.33
C PHE A 107 -10.75 -30.94 -5.68
N PHE A 108 -10.81 -30.77 -4.37
CA PHE A 108 -9.73 -30.18 -3.60
C PHE A 108 -9.34 -31.10 -2.45
N THR A 109 -8.03 -31.19 -2.24
CA THR A 109 -7.44 -31.96 -1.16
C THR A 109 -7.27 -31.01 0.03
N LEU A 110 -7.96 -31.31 1.13
CA LEU A 110 -7.75 -30.57 2.37
C LEU A 110 -6.36 -30.90 2.95
N SER A 111 -5.81 -29.98 3.74
CA SER A 111 -4.46 -30.08 4.35
C SER A 111 -4.22 -31.38 5.14
N THR A 112 -5.26 -32.10 5.53
CA THR A 112 -5.19 -33.39 6.23
C THR A 112 -4.99 -34.59 5.29
N GLY A 113 -4.94 -34.41 3.97
CA GLY A 113 -4.58 -35.45 2.97
C GLY A 113 -5.63 -36.55 2.72
N VAL A 114 -6.65 -36.67 3.57
CA VAL A 114 -7.61 -37.80 3.56
C VAL A 114 -8.97 -37.42 2.96
N ALA A 115 -9.39 -36.16 3.06
CA ALA A 115 -10.72 -35.73 2.62
C ALA A 115 -10.66 -34.98 1.28
N ARG A 116 -11.23 -35.60 0.24
CA ARG A 116 -11.53 -34.92 -1.03
C ARG A 116 -12.93 -34.31 -0.93
N SER A 117 -12.99 -33.00 -0.95
CA SER A 117 -14.25 -32.29 -1.11
C SER A 117 -14.52 -32.07 -2.59
N ARG A 118 -15.80 -32.13 -2.98
CA ARG A 118 -16.22 -31.96 -4.37
C ARG A 118 -17.20 -30.81 -4.46
N LEU A 119 -16.83 -29.78 -5.21
CA LEU A 119 -17.75 -28.75 -5.68
C LEU A 119 -18.24 -29.17 -7.07
N ARG A 120 -19.56 -29.22 -7.28
CA ARG A 120 -20.17 -29.57 -8.57
C ARG A 120 -21.07 -28.44 -9.02
N ILE A 121 -20.79 -27.90 -10.20
CA ILE A 121 -21.52 -26.79 -10.81
C ILE A 121 -22.16 -27.29 -12.09
N HIS A 122 -23.47 -27.08 -12.22
CA HIS A 122 -24.23 -27.39 -13.42
C HIS A 122 -24.12 -26.24 -14.42
N LEU A 123 -23.77 -26.59 -15.65
CA LEU A 123 -23.47 -25.67 -16.74
C LEU A 123 -24.32 -26.04 -17.95
N PHE A 124 -24.97 -25.02 -18.51
CA PHE A 124 -25.88 -25.15 -19.64
C PHE A 124 -25.25 -24.50 -20.88
N PRO A 125 -25.38 -25.11 -22.06
CA PRO A 125 -24.87 -24.53 -23.29
C PRO A 125 -25.55 -23.21 -23.59
N VAL A 126 -24.80 -22.26 -24.11
CA VAL A 126 -25.32 -20.98 -24.61
C VAL A 126 -25.62 -21.10 -26.10
N GLU A 127 -26.84 -20.76 -26.50
CA GLU A 127 -27.33 -20.89 -27.89
C GLU A 127 -26.42 -20.19 -28.91
N ASP A 128 -25.97 -18.96 -28.60
CA ASP A 128 -24.99 -18.23 -29.40
C ASP A 128 -23.63 -18.16 -28.69
N ALA A 129 -22.91 -19.28 -28.74
CA ALA A 129 -21.57 -19.37 -28.15
C ALA A 129 -20.58 -18.36 -28.77
N LYS A 130 -20.72 -18.02 -30.06
CA LYS A 130 -19.81 -17.09 -30.74
C LYS A 130 -20.00 -15.67 -30.23
N ALA A 131 -21.24 -15.20 -30.09
CA ALA A 131 -21.52 -13.90 -29.50
C ALA A 131 -21.07 -13.83 -28.04
N ALA A 132 -21.26 -14.92 -27.28
CA ALA A 132 -20.82 -14.99 -25.89
C ALA A 132 -19.28 -14.87 -25.76
N VAL A 133 -18.52 -15.62 -26.57
CA VAL A 133 -17.04 -15.53 -26.60
C VAL A 133 -16.58 -14.15 -27.09
N ALA A 134 -17.22 -13.58 -28.10
CA ALA A 134 -16.89 -12.23 -28.57
C ALA A 134 -17.09 -11.17 -27.48
N SER A 135 -18.20 -11.25 -26.73
CA SER A 135 -18.51 -10.35 -25.62
C SER A 135 -17.52 -10.48 -24.45
N THR A 136 -17.08 -11.70 -24.12
CA THR A 136 -16.05 -11.88 -23.07
C THR A 136 -14.70 -11.34 -23.52
N LEU A 137 -14.30 -11.55 -24.77
CA LEU A 137 -13.08 -10.99 -25.34
C LEU A 137 -13.12 -9.45 -25.36
N GLU A 138 -14.24 -8.85 -25.75
CA GLU A 138 -14.41 -7.40 -25.72
C GLU A 138 -14.23 -6.83 -24.31
N THR A 139 -14.83 -7.49 -23.31
CA THR A 139 -14.67 -7.11 -21.90
C THR A 139 -13.21 -7.19 -21.45
N LEU A 140 -12.49 -8.25 -21.86
CA LEU A 140 -11.06 -8.40 -21.57
C LEU A 140 -10.20 -7.31 -22.23
N VAL A 141 -10.49 -6.96 -23.48
CA VAL A 141 -9.78 -5.89 -24.20
C VAL A 141 -10.02 -4.54 -23.54
N ILE A 142 -11.26 -4.24 -23.13
CA ILE A 142 -11.59 -3.02 -22.38
C ILE A 142 -10.82 -2.99 -21.06
N ASN A 143 -10.80 -4.08 -20.29
CA ASN A 143 -10.07 -4.16 -19.03
C ASN A 143 -8.55 -3.98 -19.23
N LEU A 144 -7.97 -4.57 -20.27
CA LEU A 144 -6.56 -4.35 -20.64
C LEU A 144 -6.28 -2.89 -20.99
N HIS A 145 -7.20 -2.23 -21.70
CA HIS A 145 -7.08 -0.83 -22.02
C HIS A 145 -7.11 0.05 -20.74
N HIS A 146 -8.07 -0.20 -19.85
CA HIS A 146 -8.16 0.49 -18.56
C HIS A 146 -6.90 0.28 -17.72
N LEU A 147 -6.40 -0.95 -17.63
CA LEU A 147 -5.17 -1.27 -16.91
C LEU A 147 -3.98 -0.51 -17.49
N LYS A 148 -3.83 -0.49 -18.82
CA LYS A 148 -2.77 0.27 -19.49
C LYS A 148 -2.84 1.76 -19.16
N VAL A 149 -4.03 2.36 -19.22
CA VAL A 149 -4.22 3.78 -18.88
C VAL A 149 -3.90 4.05 -17.41
N ALA A 150 -4.32 3.17 -16.51
CA ALA A 150 -4.03 3.28 -15.07
C ALA A 150 -2.51 3.16 -14.79
N THR A 151 -1.82 2.21 -15.44
CA THR A 151 -0.37 2.05 -15.32
C THR A 151 0.39 3.29 -15.83
N GLU A 152 -0.03 3.87 -16.95
CA GLU A 152 0.58 5.11 -17.47
C GLU A 152 0.35 6.30 -16.52
N ARG A 153 -0.85 6.41 -15.93
CA ARG A 153 -1.11 7.43 -14.90
C ARG A 153 -0.20 7.23 -13.69
N LEU A 154 -0.09 6.01 -13.18
CA LEU A 154 0.76 5.68 -12.04
C LEU A 154 2.26 5.91 -12.33
N ARG A 155 2.70 5.65 -13.57
CA ARG A 155 4.05 5.97 -14.01
C ARG A 155 4.33 7.47 -13.97
N ARG A 156 3.37 8.31 -14.41
CA ARG A 156 3.49 9.78 -14.37
C ARG A 156 3.52 10.29 -12.93
N THR A 157 2.62 9.83 -12.06
CA THR A 157 2.61 10.25 -10.65
C THR A 157 3.88 9.84 -9.94
N LYS A 158 4.38 8.62 -10.17
CA LYS A 158 5.67 8.18 -9.65
C LYS A 158 6.82 9.08 -10.08
N SER A 159 6.88 9.45 -11.37
CA SER A 159 7.93 10.35 -11.87
C SER A 159 7.87 11.74 -11.24
N VAL A 160 6.68 12.27 -10.96
CA VAL A 160 6.51 13.55 -10.26
C VAL A 160 7.00 13.44 -8.81
N LEU A 161 6.60 12.38 -8.10
CA LEU A 161 7.04 12.13 -6.72
C LEU A 161 8.55 11.96 -6.62
N GLU A 162 9.18 11.25 -7.56
CA GLU A 162 10.64 11.11 -7.61
C GLU A 162 11.34 12.47 -7.81
N ALA A 163 10.78 13.35 -8.65
CA ALA A 163 11.30 14.70 -8.85
C ALA A 163 11.14 15.57 -7.58
N GLU A 164 10.01 15.47 -6.88
CA GLU A 164 9.78 16.17 -5.61
C GLU A 164 10.73 15.68 -4.51
N VAL A 165 10.94 14.37 -4.40
CA VAL A 165 11.91 13.78 -3.46
C VAL A 165 13.32 14.28 -3.75
N ALA A 166 13.72 14.36 -5.02
CA ALA A 166 15.01 14.91 -5.42
C ALA A 166 15.13 16.40 -5.06
N ALA A 167 14.08 17.20 -5.29
CA ALA A 167 14.06 18.62 -4.93
C ALA A 167 14.15 18.84 -3.42
N ILE A 168 13.42 18.05 -2.62
CA ILE A 168 13.49 18.09 -1.16
C ILE A 168 14.89 17.68 -0.67
N SER A 169 15.50 16.68 -1.30
CA SER A 169 16.86 16.25 -0.98
C SER A 169 17.89 17.37 -1.25
N ALA A 170 17.78 18.06 -2.39
CA ALA A 170 18.62 19.22 -2.70
C ALA A 170 18.43 20.35 -1.67
N LEU A 171 17.19 20.70 -1.34
CA LEU A 171 16.89 21.72 -0.32
C LEU A 171 17.48 21.36 1.05
N LYS A 172 17.45 20.07 1.44
CA LYS A 172 18.09 19.61 2.69
C LYS A 172 19.61 19.79 2.65
N GLN A 173 20.24 19.50 1.52
CA GLN A 173 21.69 19.71 1.35
C GLN A 173 22.05 21.19 1.40
N ASP A 174 21.29 22.05 0.70
CA ASP A 174 21.48 23.50 0.72
C ASP A 174 21.30 24.07 2.15
N PHE A 175 20.29 23.59 2.88
CA PHE A 175 20.09 24.00 4.27
C PHE A 175 21.25 23.56 5.18
N ALA A 176 21.78 22.35 4.99
CA ALA A 176 22.94 21.87 5.75
C ALA A 176 24.20 22.70 5.44
N ALA A 177 24.44 23.04 4.16
CA ALA A 177 25.56 23.89 3.76
C ALA A 177 25.44 25.32 4.32
N ASN A 178 24.25 25.92 4.22
CA ASN A 178 23.98 27.25 4.78
C ASN A 178 24.12 27.27 6.31
N LYS A 179 23.75 26.19 7.00
CA LYS A 179 23.96 26.06 8.44
C LYS A 179 25.46 26.04 8.78
N GLN A 180 26.24 25.22 8.08
CA GLN A 180 27.70 25.18 8.26
C GLN A 180 28.37 26.54 8.00
N GLU A 181 27.91 27.27 6.98
CA GLU A 181 28.43 28.61 6.70
C GLU A 181 28.12 29.61 7.84
N LYS A 182 26.91 29.56 8.40
CA LYS A 182 26.53 30.36 9.56
C LYS A 182 27.37 30.01 10.79
N ASP A 183 27.53 28.72 11.09
CA ASP A 183 28.33 28.26 12.22
C ASP A 183 29.79 28.74 12.08
N LEU A 184 30.37 28.69 10.86
CA LEU A 184 31.71 29.23 10.57
C LEU A 184 31.79 30.75 10.73
N ALA A 185 30.75 31.49 10.33
CA ALA A 185 30.67 32.94 10.49
C ALA A 185 30.58 33.32 11.98
N GLU A 186 29.83 32.56 12.77
CA GLU A 186 29.74 32.73 14.23
C GLU A 186 31.10 32.51 14.89
N ILE A 187 31.82 31.42 14.54
CA ILE A 187 33.17 31.15 15.05
C ILE A 187 34.11 32.34 14.78
N LYS A 188 34.13 32.85 13.54
CA LYS A 188 34.96 34.03 13.19
C LYS A 188 34.56 35.28 13.98
N ASN A 189 33.27 35.45 14.26
CA ASN A 189 32.78 36.58 15.05
C ASN A 189 33.25 36.46 16.51
N TYR A 190 33.17 35.26 17.11
CA TYR A 190 33.69 35.00 18.46
C TYR A 190 35.21 35.24 18.54
N GLU A 191 35.97 34.82 17.53
CA GLU A 191 37.40 35.11 17.43
C GLU A 191 37.67 36.62 17.41
N GLY A 192 36.93 37.38 16.58
CA GLY A 192 37.06 38.84 16.50
C GLY A 192 36.71 39.55 17.81
N ILE A 193 35.65 39.11 18.49
CA ILE A 193 35.27 39.60 19.82
C ILE A 193 36.38 39.31 20.84
N SER A 194 36.94 38.10 20.83
CA SER A 194 38.02 37.71 21.75
C SER A 194 39.29 38.56 21.55
N ALA A 195 39.65 38.87 20.31
CA ALA A 195 40.78 39.72 19.97
C ALA A 195 40.57 41.16 20.46
N LEU A 196 39.37 41.72 20.24
CA LEU A 196 38.98 43.04 20.76
C LEU A 196 39.04 43.09 22.29
N LEU A 197 38.54 42.06 22.96
CA LEU A 197 38.60 41.91 24.42
C LEU A 197 40.04 41.91 24.92
N ASN A 198 40.94 41.19 24.25
CA ASN A 198 42.36 41.16 24.61
C ASN A 198 43.04 42.52 24.42
N ILE A 199 42.73 43.24 23.33
CA ILE A 199 43.22 44.62 23.11
C ILE A 199 42.72 45.53 24.24
N LYS A 200 41.43 45.45 24.59
CA LYS A 200 40.84 46.27 25.67
C LYS A 200 41.42 45.94 27.04
N LYS A 201 41.64 44.67 27.37
CA LYS A 201 42.35 44.25 28.59
C LYS A 201 43.76 44.85 28.64
N LYS A 202 44.50 44.82 27.53
CA LYS A 202 45.84 45.42 27.45
C LYS A 202 45.82 46.94 27.64
N GLN A 203 44.82 47.62 27.05
CA GLN A 203 44.63 49.07 27.24
C GLN A 203 44.29 49.42 28.69
N LEU A 204 43.41 48.65 29.35
CA LEU A 204 43.05 48.87 30.75
C LEU A 204 44.25 48.66 31.68
N ARG A 205 45.07 47.62 31.47
CA ARG A 205 46.32 47.43 32.23
C ARG A 205 47.29 48.60 32.03
N ALA A 206 47.41 49.10 30.80
CA ALA A 206 48.28 50.24 30.50
C ALA A 206 47.75 51.57 31.06
N ALA A 207 46.43 51.71 31.24
CA ALA A 207 45.83 52.86 31.90
C ALA A 207 45.96 52.77 33.43
N ALA A 208 45.69 51.60 34.02
CA ALA A 208 45.87 51.35 35.45
C ALA A 208 47.34 51.54 35.89
N GLY A 209 48.30 51.04 35.11
CA GLY A 209 49.73 51.25 35.37
C GLY A 209 50.24 52.68 35.14
N LYS A 210 49.37 53.62 34.72
CA LYS A 210 49.69 55.05 34.63
C LYS A 210 49.07 55.89 35.75
N ASP A 211 48.07 55.36 36.44
CA ASP A 211 47.39 56.05 37.55
C ASP A 211 47.93 55.64 38.93
N ASP A 212 48.65 54.52 39.05
CA ASP A 212 49.32 54.15 40.31
C ASP A 212 50.83 54.35 40.24
N GLY A 213 51.29 55.40 40.94
CA GLY A 213 52.58 55.35 41.59
C GLY A 213 52.55 54.27 42.67
N GLU A 214 53.34 53.22 42.47
CA GLU A 214 53.57 52.04 43.32
C GLU A 214 52.58 50.86 43.25
N ALA A 215 53.20 49.70 42.97
CA ALA A 215 52.80 48.32 43.23
C ALA A 215 51.66 47.69 42.40
N MET A 216 52.02 46.72 41.55
CA MET A 216 51.80 45.28 41.85
C MET A 216 52.33 44.45 40.66
N GLU A 217 53.42 43.71 40.88
CA GLU A 217 53.69 42.49 40.10
C GLU A 217 52.50 41.55 40.34
N VAL A 218 51.66 41.37 39.32
CA VAL A 218 50.80 40.20 39.25
C VAL A 218 51.62 39.14 38.53
N GLU A 219 52.14 38.22 39.33
CA GLU A 219 52.76 36.98 38.88
C GLU A 219 51.90 36.31 37.82
N GLU A 220 52.56 35.75 36.81
CA GLU A 220 51.95 34.78 35.91
C GLU A 220 51.57 33.54 36.73
N GLU A 221 50.34 33.49 37.26
CA GLU A 221 49.75 32.20 37.60
C GLU A 221 49.40 31.49 36.29
N GLU A 222 50.30 30.60 35.89
CA GLU A 222 49.92 29.41 35.13
C GLU A 222 48.72 28.74 35.82
N GLY A 223 47.61 28.66 35.09
CA GLY A 223 46.53 27.71 35.40
C GLY A 223 45.29 28.31 36.04
N GLN A 224 44.31 28.63 35.20
CA GLN A 224 42.93 28.21 35.45
C GLN A 224 42.27 27.88 34.11
N ALA A 225 42.35 26.59 33.76
CA ALA A 225 41.36 25.98 32.92
C ALA A 225 40.00 26.24 33.56
N MET A 226 39.14 27.02 32.90
CA MET A 226 37.72 26.90 33.15
C MET A 226 37.30 25.56 32.56
N ASP A 227 37.19 24.56 33.44
CA ASP A 227 36.24 23.47 33.27
C ASP A 227 34.87 24.11 33.02
N VAL A 228 34.44 24.07 31.75
CA VAL A 228 33.03 23.97 31.44
C VAL A 228 32.79 22.49 31.21
N GLU A 229 32.52 21.80 32.31
CA GLU A 229 31.88 20.49 32.24
C GLU A 229 30.42 20.74 31.84
N GLU A 230 30.14 20.71 30.53
CA GLU A 230 28.81 20.41 30.00
C GLU A 230 28.94 19.16 29.12
N GLY A 231 28.94 18.01 29.80
CA GLY A 231 28.45 16.72 29.33
C GLY A 231 28.84 16.26 27.92
N LYS A 232 29.98 15.57 27.81
CA LYS A 232 30.04 14.44 26.87
C LYS A 232 29.12 13.34 27.37
N GLY A 233 27.85 13.41 26.99
CA GLY A 233 26.98 12.25 26.92
C GLY A 233 27.31 11.47 25.66
N GLU A 234 28.35 10.64 25.69
CA GLU A 234 28.43 9.48 24.81
C GLU A 234 27.22 8.59 25.14
N VAL A 235 26.21 8.61 24.28
CA VAL A 235 25.34 7.43 24.16
C VAL A 235 26.03 6.53 23.15
N ALA A 236 26.60 5.46 23.68
CA ALA A 236 27.06 4.33 22.91
C ALA A 236 25.97 3.90 21.92
N VAL A 237 26.29 3.93 20.63
CA VAL A 237 25.61 3.11 19.63
C VAL A 237 26.09 1.69 19.91
N ASP A 238 25.31 0.94 20.66
CA ASP A 238 25.49 -0.50 20.78
C ASP A 238 24.88 -1.14 19.53
N GLU A 239 25.74 -1.71 18.69
CA GLU A 239 25.33 -2.61 17.63
C GLU A 239 24.85 -3.93 18.26
N GLY A 240 23.53 -4.07 18.35
CA GLY A 240 22.87 -5.35 18.12
C GLY A 240 22.36 -6.09 19.34
N SER A 241 21.04 -6.10 19.51
CA SER A 241 20.24 -7.30 19.77
C SER A 241 18.78 -6.88 19.86
N GLY A 242 17.91 -7.55 19.12
CA GLY A 242 16.49 -7.21 19.03
C GLY A 242 15.74 -7.42 20.34
N GLU A 243 14.67 -6.64 20.50
CA GLU A 243 13.35 -7.09 20.91
C GLU A 243 12.36 -5.94 20.69
N GLU A 244 11.15 -6.32 20.33
CA GLU A 244 10.05 -5.50 19.86
C GLU A 244 9.54 -4.55 20.94
N GLU A 245 9.38 -3.26 20.62
CA GLU A 245 8.42 -2.41 21.32
C GLU A 245 7.55 -1.68 20.31
N GLU A 246 6.31 -2.14 20.25
CA GLU A 246 5.19 -1.60 19.50
C GLU A 246 4.87 -0.19 20.00
N ILE A 247 4.94 0.80 19.11
CA ILE A 247 4.36 2.12 19.38
C ILE A 247 2.88 2.06 19.02
N GLU A 248 2.06 1.84 20.04
CA GLU A 248 0.61 1.93 20.02
C GLU A 248 0.20 3.40 19.80
N ILE A 249 -0.14 3.76 18.56
CA ILE A 249 -0.73 5.08 18.26
C ILE A 249 -2.19 5.02 18.71
N SER A 250 -2.43 5.46 19.93
CA SER A 250 -3.76 5.65 20.49
C SER A 250 -4.45 6.83 19.80
N GLU A 251 -5.69 6.58 19.42
CA GLU A 251 -6.66 7.49 18.83
C GLU A 251 -6.72 8.83 19.58
N ILE A 252 -6.52 9.94 18.88
CA ILE A 252 -7.02 11.24 19.30
C ILE A 252 -8.19 11.57 18.39
N SER A 253 -9.37 11.20 18.87
CA SER A 253 -10.68 11.65 18.39
C SER A 253 -10.91 13.12 18.78
N GLU A 254 -11.34 13.86 17.77
CA GLU A 254 -12.16 15.08 17.71
C GLU A 254 -12.54 15.79 19.03
N GLU A 255 -12.37 17.12 19.08
CA GLU A 255 -13.50 18.05 18.90
C GLU A 255 -13.10 19.55 19.10
N GLN A 256 -13.67 20.39 18.22
CA GLN A 256 -13.90 21.87 18.29
C GLN A 256 -12.67 22.80 18.07
N GLU A 257 -12.72 23.89 17.31
CA GLU A 257 -13.84 24.73 16.88
C GLU A 257 -13.40 25.73 15.77
N SER A 258 -14.29 25.94 14.79
CA SER A 258 -14.57 27.16 14.00
C SER A 258 -13.42 27.98 13.35
N THR A 259 -13.55 28.20 12.03
CA THR A 259 -13.97 29.52 11.52
C THR A 259 -14.45 29.44 10.08
N ALA A 260 -15.62 30.03 9.85
CA ALA A 260 -16.31 30.11 8.58
C ALA A 260 -15.57 31.00 7.56
N GLN A 261 -15.50 30.54 6.31
CA GLN A 261 -15.41 31.44 5.15
C GLN A 261 -16.60 31.18 4.23
N GLN A 262 -17.55 32.12 4.31
CA GLN A 262 -18.63 32.29 3.36
C GLN A 262 -18.07 32.54 1.96
N SER A 263 -18.49 31.73 0.98
CA SER A 263 -18.41 32.11 -0.43
C SER A 263 -19.62 33.00 -0.79
N PRO A 264 -19.44 34.11 -1.52
CA PRO A 264 -20.56 34.95 -1.93
C PRO A 264 -21.33 34.30 -3.08
N LYS A 265 -22.66 34.22 -2.93
CA LYS A 265 -23.61 33.97 -4.02
C LYS A 265 -23.51 35.12 -5.02
N ARG A 266 -23.26 34.81 -6.30
CA ARG A 266 -23.59 35.71 -7.40
C ARG A 266 -25.03 35.42 -7.82
N GLU A 267 -25.87 36.36 -7.43
CA GLU A 267 -27.20 36.61 -7.97
C GLU A 267 -27.00 37.21 -9.37
N TYR A 268 -27.58 36.57 -10.40
CA TYR A 268 -27.80 37.19 -11.69
C TYR A 268 -29.32 37.26 -11.86
N ASP A 269 -29.86 38.45 -11.64
CA ASP A 269 -31.19 38.80 -12.12
C ASP A 269 -31.09 39.35 -13.56
N GLN A 270 -31.90 38.73 -14.41
CA GLN A 270 -32.73 39.26 -15.50
C GLN A 270 -32.24 40.48 -16.30
N ASP A 271 -32.11 40.29 -17.62
CA ASP A 271 -32.99 40.92 -18.62
C ASP A 271 -32.72 40.34 -20.02
N GLY A 272 -33.78 39.89 -20.72
CA GLY A 272 -33.76 39.41 -22.11
C GLY A 272 -34.73 38.27 -22.40
#